data_AF-A0A2V7A876-F1
#
_entry.id   AF-A0A2V7A876-F1
#
_cell.length_a   1.000
_cell.length_b   1.000
_cell.length_c   1.000
_cell.angle_alpha   90.00
_cell.angle_beta   90.00
_cell.angle_gamma   90.00
#
_symmetry.space_group_name_H-M   'P 1'
#
loop_
_entity.id
_entity.type
_entity.pdbx_description
1 polymer ?
#
loop_
_entity_poly.entity_id
_entity_poly.type
_entity_poly.pdbx_seq_one_letter_code
_entity_poly.pdbx_strand_id
1 'polypeptide(L)'
;MMPRWMNPMLVVLVLALVPVSARAWAFSDFQINGAGTAGGTCQIGTLTPVCVSNSGGQVAGTAIASGTYTLSLTAGPAGLVQATGGTCFPANSTGQIVDAATGDVINFKTVGMLCEAGIPGSQYYYNGAYGIDSGTGQFATAAGGGSLTATFQKGFDAPTFIKLDGTIAF
;
A
#
# COMPACT_ATOMS: atom_id res chain seq x y z
N MET A 1 -38.78 45.25 64.69
CA MET A 1 -37.99 45.80 63.57
C MET A 1 -37.12 44.68 63.01
N MET A 2 -37.38 44.25 61.76
CA MET A 2 -36.42 43.50 60.93
C MET A 2 -35.29 44.45 60.49
N PRO A 3 -34.05 43.96 60.27
CA PRO A 3 -33.64 43.36 58.98
C PRO A 3 -32.89 42.01 59.21
N ARG A 4 -33.10 40.89 58.50
CA ARG A 4 -33.08 40.58 57.06
C ARG A 4 -31.66 40.61 56.48
N TRP A 5 -31.30 39.56 55.71
CA TRP A 5 -30.08 39.34 54.86
C TRP A 5 -28.91 38.62 55.57
N MET A 6 -28.27 37.54 55.08
CA MET A 6 -28.29 36.87 53.77
C MET A 6 -27.67 35.45 53.93
N ASN A 7 -28.31 34.40 53.41
CA ASN A 7 -27.70 33.06 53.27
C ASN A 7 -26.61 33.11 52.18
N PRO A 8 -25.43 32.51 52.37
CA PRO A 8 -24.54 32.25 51.24
C PRO A 8 -25.12 31.07 50.46
N MET A 9 -25.78 31.38 49.36
CA MET A 9 -26.22 30.40 48.36
C MET A 9 -24.97 29.76 47.76
N LEU A 10 -24.78 28.46 48.02
CA LEU A 10 -23.76 27.62 47.41
C LEU A 10 -24.06 27.50 45.91
N VAL A 11 -23.32 28.22 45.07
CA VAL A 11 -23.39 28.07 43.61
C VAL A 11 -22.59 26.82 43.23
N VAL A 12 -23.30 25.69 43.09
CA VAL A 12 -22.74 24.48 42.49
C VAL A 12 -22.70 24.69 40.97
N LEU A 13 -21.53 25.06 40.46
CA LEU A 13 -21.27 25.04 39.02
C LEU A 13 -21.16 23.57 38.58
N VAL A 14 -22.27 23.00 38.12
CA VAL A 14 -22.27 21.70 37.44
C VAL A 14 -21.67 21.91 36.06
N LEU A 15 -20.36 21.67 35.93
CA LEU A 15 -19.69 21.59 34.65
C LEU A 15 -20.22 20.35 33.93
N ALA A 16 -21.14 20.55 32.97
CA ALA A 16 -21.60 19.48 32.09
C ALA A 16 -20.40 19.05 31.23
N LEU A 17 -19.74 17.96 31.63
CA LEU A 17 -18.80 17.22 30.80
C LEU A 17 -19.60 16.66 29.63
N VAL A 18 -19.68 17.40 28.54
CA VAL A 18 -20.13 16.86 27.26
C VAL A 18 -19.11 15.77 26.90
N PRO A 19 -19.49 14.50 26.80
CA PRO A 19 -18.57 13.49 26.33
C PRO A 19 -18.26 13.84 24.88
N VAL A 20 -17.09 14.41 24.64
CA VAL A 20 -16.50 14.43 23.31
C VAL A 20 -16.18 12.97 23.05
N SER A 21 -17.12 12.24 22.45
CA SER A 21 -16.87 10.91 21.93
C SER A 21 -15.83 11.07 20.83
N ALA A 22 -14.56 10.91 21.20
CA ALA A 22 -13.49 10.74 20.25
C ALA A 22 -13.86 9.48 19.45
N ARG A 23 -14.35 9.68 18.22
CA ARG A 23 -14.47 8.59 17.26
C ARG A 23 -13.04 8.12 17.01
N ALA A 24 -12.63 7.06 17.70
CA ALA A 24 -11.40 6.37 17.37
C ALA A 24 -11.55 5.93 15.92
N TRP A 25 -10.69 6.44 15.04
CA TRP A 25 -10.62 5.93 13.68
C TRP A 25 -10.20 4.47 13.80
N ALA A 26 -11.04 3.56 13.29
CA ALA A 26 -10.70 2.14 13.27
C ALA A 26 -9.67 1.94 12.15
N PHE A 27 -8.38 2.00 12.50
CA PHE A 27 -7.29 1.66 11.61
C PHE A 27 -6.73 0.29 11.98
N SER A 28 -6.38 -0.48 10.96
CA SER A 28 -5.76 -1.80 11.08
C SER A 28 -4.42 -1.80 10.36
N ASP A 29 -3.48 -2.56 10.90
CA ASP A 29 -2.25 -2.91 10.20
C ASP A 29 -2.59 -3.75 8.96
N PHE A 30 -2.02 -3.37 7.82
CA PHE A 30 -2.17 -4.07 6.56
C PHE A 30 -0.82 -4.61 6.13
N GLN A 31 -0.65 -5.91 6.27
CA GLN A 31 0.50 -6.62 5.76
C GLN A 31 0.01 -7.66 4.78
N ILE A 32 0.56 -7.63 3.57
CA ILE A 32 0.32 -8.60 2.51
C ILE A 32 1.67 -9.06 1.99
N ASN A 33 1.88 -10.36 1.95
CA ASN A 33 3.04 -11.00 1.36
C ASN A 33 2.58 -11.83 0.17
N GLY A 34 3.30 -11.75 -0.94
CA GLY A 34 2.95 -12.49 -2.15
C GLY A 34 4.15 -13.08 -2.85
N ALA A 35 3.89 -14.16 -3.58
CA ALA A 35 4.82 -14.79 -4.48
C ALA A 35 4.11 -15.13 -5.79
N GLY A 36 4.80 -14.99 -6.91
CA GLY A 36 4.22 -15.18 -8.22
C GLY A 36 5.26 -15.30 -9.32
N THR A 37 4.81 -15.03 -10.54
CA THR A 37 5.67 -15.04 -11.73
C THR A 37 5.73 -13.67 -12.39
N ALA A 38 6.91 -13.39 -12.94
CA ALA A 38 7.27 -12.14 -13.57
C ALA A 38 7.03 -12.20 -15.08
N GLY A 39 6.56 -11.09 -15.65
CA GLY A 39 6.30 -10.94 -17.09
C GLY A 39 6.47 -9.51 -17.56
N GLY A 40 6.14 -9.24 -18.83
CA GLY A 40 6.29 -7.92 -19.43
C GLY A 40 7.64 -7.68 -20.09
N THR A 41 7.87 -6.46 -20.55
CA THR A 41 9.03 -6.10 -21.37
C THR A 41 10.29 -5.82 -20.55
N CYS A 42 10.17 -5.55 -19.24
CA CYS A 42 11.34 -5.39 -18.38
C CYS A 42 12.09 -6.71 -18.10
N GLN A 43 11.60 -7.87 -18.53
CA GLN A 43 12.19 -9.17 -18.16
C GLN A 43 13.47 -9.53 -18.92
N ILE A 44 13.75 -8.88 -20.05
CA ILE A 44 14.86 -9.24 -20.93
C ILE A 44 15.91 -8.13 -20.92
N GLY A 45 17.15 -8.48 -20.63
CA GLY A 45 18.28 -7.55 -20.63
C GLY A 45 18.15 -6.41 -19.62
N THR A 46 18.81 -5.29 -19.88
CA THR A 46 18.79 -4.09 -19.03
C THR A 46 17.41 -3.45 -18.97
N LEU A 47 17.04 -2.83 -17.84
CA LEU A 47 15.82 -2.01 -17.81
C LEU A 47 15.92 -0.85 -18.83
N THR A 48 14.82 -0.60 -19.52
CA THR A 48 14.71 0.44 -20.55
C THR A 48 13.59 1.42 -20.22
N PRO A 49 13.65 2.65 -20.76
CA PRO A 49 12.54 3.59 -20.64
C PRO A 49 11.22 2.96 -21.11
N VAL A 50 10.14 3.20 -20.37
CA VAL A 50 8.79 2.72 -20.73
C VAL A 50 8.65 1.18 -20.73
N CYS A 51 9.63 0.44 -20.21
CA CYS A 51 9.45 -0.99 -20.01
C CYS A 51 8.36 -1.26 -18.96
N VAL A 52 7.66 -2.37 -19.12
CA VAL A 52 6.58 -2.80 -18.23
C VAL A 52 7.01 -4.06 -17.50
N SER A 53 6.95 -4.03 -16.16
CA SER A 53 7.16 -5.19 -15.30
C SER A 53 5.82 -5.65 -14.73
N ASN A 54 5.39 -6.84 -15.14
CA ASN A 54 4.19 -7.48 -14.63
C ASN A 54 4.54 -8.52 -13.58
N SER A 55 3.70 -8.62 -12.56
CA SER A 55 3.76 -9.63 -11.51
C SER A 55 2.35 -10.13 -11.23
N GLY A 56 2.18 -11.44 -11.09
CA GLY A 56 0.92 -12.01 -10.63
C GLY A 56 1.13 -13.33 -9.91
N GLY A 57 0.30 -13.61 -8.91
CA GLY A 57 0.44 -14.82 -8.12
C GLY A 57 -0.47 -14.85 -6.91
N GLN A 58 -0.02 -15.55 -5.88
CA GLN A 58 -0.76 -15.74 -4.63
C GLN A 58 -0.29 -14.76 -3.56
N VAL A 59 -1.19 -14.36 -2.68
CA VAL A 59 -0.92 -13.57 -1.49
C VAL A 59 -1.55 -14.15 -0.24
N ALA A 60 -1.03 -13.75 0.91
CA ALA A 60 -1.65 -13.91 2.22
C ALA A 60 -1.28 -12.72 3.12
N GLY A 61 -2.10 -12.44 4.13
CA GLY A 61 -1.85 -11.34 5.04
C GLY A 61 -2.97 -11.03 6.04
N THR A 62 -2.88 -9.87 6.71
CA THR A 62 -3.71 -9.55 7.89
C THR A 62 -5.19 -9.33 7.57
N ALA A 63 -5.51 -8.73 6.43
CA ALA A 63 -6.88 -8.48 5.99
C ALA A 63 -7.39 -9.51 4.97
N ILE A 64 -6.51 -10.39 4.49
CA ILE A 64 -6.80 -11.38 3.44
C ILE A 64 -6.03 -12.65 3.82
N ALA A 65 -6.72 -13.66 4.35
CA ALA A 65 -6.09 -14.91 4.78
C ALA A 65 -5.35 -15.60 3.62
N SER A 66 -5.95 -15.59 2.43
CA SER A 66 -5.33 -15.96 1.17
C SER A 66 -6.03 -15.26 0.00
N GLY A 67 -5.30 -15.07 -1.10
CA GLY A 67 -5.83 -14.36 -2.26
C GLY A 67 -4.91 -14.43 -3.45
N THR A 68 -5.29 -13.74 -4.51
CA THR A 68 -4.42 -13.51 -5.67
C THR A 68 -4.07 -12.04 -5.81
N TYR A 69 -2.97 -11.75 -6.49
CA TYR A 69 -2.60 -10.38 -6.81
C TYR A 69 -2.18 -10.22 -8.26
N THR A 70 -2.33 -8.99 -8.75
CA THR A 70 -1.70 -8.52 -9.98
C THR A 70 -1.05 -7.15 -9.75
N LEU A 71 0.08 -6.92 -10.42
CA LEU A 71 0.84 -5.67 -10.38
C LEU A 71 1.46 -5.43 -11.76
N SER A 72 1.37 -4.21 -12.29
CA SER A 72 1.89 -3.86 -13.62
C SER A 72 2.63 -2.52 -13.61
N LEU A 73 3.91 -2.56 -13.27
CA LEU A 73 4.74 -1.36 -13.11
C LEU A 73 5.22 -0.87 -14.48
N THR A 74 4.97 0.40 -14.80
CA THR A 74 5.52 1.03 -16.00
C THR A 74 6.67 1.94 -15.62
N ALA A 75 7.85 1.69 -16.20
CA ALA A 75 9.03 2.54 -16.03
C ALA A 75 8.81 3.88 -16.73
N GLY A 76 9.27 4.96 -16.11
CA GLY A 76 9.24 6.30 -16.67
C GLY A 76 10.16 6.45 -17.89
N PRO A 77 10.02 7.53 -18.66
CA PRO A 77 10.83 7.78 -19.84
C PRO A 77 12.28 8.18 -19.52
N ALA A 78 12.55 8.62 -18.28
CA ALA A 78 13.86 9.07 -17.83
C ALA A 78 14.32 8.22 -16.64
N GLY A 79 15.54 7.71 -16.73
CA GLY A 79 16.17 6.90 -15.69
C GLY A 79 17.41 7.56 -15.09
N LEU A 80 17.86 7.00 -13.98
CA LEU A 80 19.10 7.30 -13.29
C LEU A 80 20.07 6.13 -13.48
N VAL A 81 21.34 6.45 -13.64
CA VAL A 81 22.42 5.46 -13.66
C VAL A 81 22.98 5.34 -12.24
N GLN A 82 23.00 4.12 -11.71
CA GLN A 82 23.58 3.81 -10.42
C GLN A 82 25.11 3.83 -10.49
N ALA A 83 25.78 4.01 -9.35
CA ALA A 83 27.25 4.02 -9.30
C ALA A 83 27.89 2.73 -9.82
N THR A 84 27.18 1.60 -9.72
CA THR A 84 27.57 0.27 -10.21
C THR A 84 27.21 0.03 -11.69
N GLY A 85 26.64 1.03 -12.37
CA GLY A 85 26.29 0.97 -13.80
C GLY A 85 24.88 0.50 -14.11
N GLY A 86 24.15 -0.08 -13.15
CA GLY A 86 22.74 -0.44 -13.31
C GLY A 86 21.83 0.77 -13.45
N THR A 87 20.58 0.52 -13.81
CA THR A 87 19.59 1.55 -14.11
C THR A 87 18.45 1.57 -13.11
N CYS A 88 17.88 2.76 -12.92
CA CYS A 88 16.74 3.01 -12.05
C CYS A 88 15.74 3.94 -12.75
N PHE A 89 14.46 3.60 -12.76
CA PHE A 89 13.41 4.42 -13.35
C PHE A 89 12.35 4.74 -12.30
N PRO A 90 11.85 5.99 -12.22
CA PRO A 90 10.57 6.25 -11.58
C PRO A 90 9.52 5.35 -12.22
N ALA A 91 8.64 4.75 -11.42
CA ALA A 91 7.63 3.84 -11.92
C ALA A 91 6.34 3.98 -11.12
N ASN A 92 5.22 3.87 -11.81
CA ASN A 92 3.89 3.89 -11.22
C ASN A 92 3.01 2.79 -11.82
N SER A 93 1.90 2.52 -11.14
CA SER A 93 0.97 1.47 -11.53
C SER A 93 -0.36 1.54 -10.79
N THR A 94 -1.28 0.72 -11.27
CA THR A 94 -2.39 0.14 -10.50
C THR A 94 -2.10 -1.34 -10.23
N GLY A 95 -2.33 -1.79 -9.01
CA GLY A 95 -2.35 -3.22 -8.68
C GLY A 95 -3.68 -3.62 -8.06
N GLN A 96 -3.88 -4.93 -7.95
CA GLN A 96 -5.10 -5.52 -7.45
C GLN A 96 -4.78 -6.69 -6.53
N ILE A 97 -5.56 -6.83 -5.46
CA ILE A 97 -5.62 -8.03 -4.63
C ILE A 97 -7.06 -8.54 -4.63
N VAL A 98 -7.25 -9.85 -4.77
CA VAL A 98 -8.56 -10.52 -4.71
C VAL A 98 -8.54 -11.53 -3.57
N ASP A 99 -9.45 -11.38 -2.61
CA ASP A 99 -9.64 -12.34 -1.51
C ASP A 99 -10.18 -13.67 -2.06
N ALA A 100 -9.51 -14.78 -1.75
CA ALA A 100 -9.90 -16.09 -2.25
C ALA A 100 -11.19 -16.62 -1.61
N ALA A 101 -11.54 -16.17 -0.40
CA ALA A 101 -12.72 -16.63 0.33
C ALA A 101 -14.00 -15.91 -0.12
N THR A 102 -13.93 -14.60 -0.34
CA THR A 102 -15.11 -13.78 -0.67
C THR A 102 -15.17 -13.35 -2.13
N GLY A 103 -14.04 -13.32 -2.83
CA GLY A 103 -13.92 -12.69 -4.15
C GLY A 103 -13.86 -11.16 -4.10
N ASP A 104 -13.81 -10.57 -2.90
CA ASP A 104 -13.72 -9.13 -2.75
C ASP A 104 -12.36 -8.60 -3.19
N VAL A 105 -12.36 -7.38 -3.74
CA VAL A 105 -11.23 -6.80 -4.44
C VAL A 105 -10.73 -5.58 -3.69
N ILE A 106 -9.41 -5.42 -3.63
CA ILE A 106 -8.71 -4.18 -3.27
C ILE A 106 -7.92 -3.74 -4.49
N ASN A 107 -8.25 -2.57 -5.05
CA ASN A 107 -7.43 -1.91 -6.07
C ASN A 107 -6.59 -0.84 -5.38
N PHE A 108 -5.32 -0.76 -5.76
CA PHE A 108 -4.39 0.23 -5.23
C PHE A 108 -3.59 0.89 -6.34
N LYS A 109 -3.15 2.12 -6.09
CA LYS A 109 -2.18 2.83 -6.92
C LYS A 109 -0.84 2.85 -6.23
N THR A 110 0.24 2.78 -6.99
CA THR A 110 1.60 2.82 -6.43
C THR A 110 2.50 3.73 -7.26
N VAL A 111 3.44 4.39 -6.58
CA VAL A 111 4.49 5.22 -7.18
C VAL A 111 5.81 4.99 -6.43
N GLY A 112 6.90 4.85 -7.17
CA GLY A 112 8.19 4.46 -6.61
C GLY A 112 9.29 4.41 -7.64
N MET A 113 10.32 3.64 -7.33
CA MET A 113 11.48 3.41 -8.21
C MET A 113 11.59 1.93 -8.56
N LEU A 114 11.83 1.65 -9.84
CA LEU A 114 12.17 0.34 -10.38
C LEU A 114 13.67 0.33 -10.71
N CYS A 115 14.45 -0.46 -9.99
CA CYS A 115 15.92 -0.40 -10.01
C CYS A 115 16.53 -1.79 -10.17
N GLU A 116 17.51 -1.91 -11.06
CA GLU A 116 18.38 -3.08 -11.12
C GLU A 116 19.19 -3.24 -9.83
N ALA A 117 19.51 -4.48 -9.45
CA ALA A 117 20.20 -4.78 -8.20
C ALA A 117 21.62 -4.25 -8.12
N GLY A 118 22.23 -3.92 -9.25
CA GLY A 118 23.50 -3.19 -9.27
C GLY A 118 24.05 -2.99 -10.67
N ILE A 119 24.04 -4.02 -11.52
CA ILE A 119 24.60 -3.97 -12.87
C ILE A 119 23.49 -4.11 -13.94
N PRO A 120 23.73 -3.65 -15.17
CA PRO A 120 22.80 -3.81 -16.29
C PRO A 120 22.40 -5.27 -16.49
N GLY A 121 21.09 -5.52 -16.61
CA GLY A 121 20.51 -6.85 -16.85
C GLY A 121 20.38 -7.74 -15.62
N SER A 122 20.76 -7.26 -14.43
CA SER A 122 20.54 -8.00 -13.18
C SER A 122 19.04 -8.06 -12.80
N GLN A 123 18.72 -8.89 -11.80
CA GLN A 123 17.42 -8.85 -11.14
C GLN A 123 17.13 -7.42 -10.64
N TYR A 124 15.87 -7.10 -10.45
CA TYR A 124 15.49 -5.72 -10.15
C TYR A 124 14.40 -5.66 -9.10
N TYR A 125 14.30 -4.50 -8.46
CA TYR A 125 13.45 -4.24 -7.32
C TYR A 125 12.56 -3.06 -7.63
N TYR A 126 11.34 -3.13 -7.13
CA TYR A 126 10.49 -1.97 -6.98
C TYR A 126 10.43 -1.59 -5.51
N ASN A 127 10.58 -0.31 -5.22
CA ASN A 127 10.32 0.26 -3.89
C ASN A 127 9.51 1.54 -4.06
N GLY A 128 8.32 1.57 -3.49
CA GLY A 128 7.40 2.68 -3.64
C GLY A 128 6.40 2.80 -2.49
N ALA A 129 5.58 3.84 -2.58
CA ALA A 129 4.41 4.00 -1.74
C ALA A 129 3.17 3.56 -2.54
N TYR A 130 2.22 2.92 -1.85
CA TYR A 130 0.90 2.62 -2.40
C TYR A 130 -0.20 3.29 -1.59
N GLY A 131 -1.34 3.52 -2.24
CA GLY A 131 -2.59 3.93 -1.61
C GLY A 131 -3.75 3.13 -2.18
N ILE A 132 -4.71 2.77 -1.34
CA ILE A 132 -5.96 2.15 -1.79
C ILE A 132 -6.71 3.16 -2.66
N ASP A 133 -7.14 2.69 -3.83
CA ASP A 133 -7.89 3.46 -4.82
C ASP A 133 -9.38 3.14 -4.77
N SER A 134 -9.72 1.86 -4.63
CA SER A 134 -11.09 1.38 -4.48
C SER A 134 -11.11 -0.05 -3.93
N GLY A 135 -12.29 -0.51 -3.49
CA GLY A 135 -12.51 -1.91 -3.18
C GLY A 135 -13.96 -2.32 -3.36
N THR A 136 -14.25 -3.61 -3.12
CA THR A 136 -15.61 -4.18 -3.18
C THR A 136 -15.94 -4.93 -1.89
N GLY A 137 -17.23 -5.20 -1.66
CA GLY A 137 -17.72 -5.97 -0.51
C GLY A 137 -17.16 -5.45 0.81
N GLN A 138 -16.44 -6.32 1.55
CA GLN A 138 -15.86 -5.94 2.85
C GLN A 138 -14.79 -4.83 2.75
N PHE A 139 -14.27 -4.58 1.55
CA PHE A 139 -13.28 -3.54 1.26
C PHE A 139 -13.87 -2.30 0.56
N ALA A 140 -15.20 -2.18 0.44
CA ALA A 140 -15.84 -1.10 -0.31
C ALA A 140 -15.51 0.31 0.22
N THR A 141 -15.28 0.43 1.54
CA THR A 141 -14.91 1.67 2.22
C THR A 141 -13.42 1.74 2.57
N ALA A 142 -12.63 0.75 2.13
CA ALA A 142 -11.22 0.66 2.47
C ALA A 142 -10.47 1.90 1.99
N ALA A 143 -9.76 2.56 2.90
CA ALA A 143 -8.92 3.71 2.61
C ALA A 143 -7.62 3.62 3.40
N GLY A 144 -6.53 4.09 2.82
CA GLY A 144 -5.21 4.04 3.46
C GLY A 144 -4.11 3.72 2.46
N GLY A 145 -2.97 3.30 2.99
CA GLY A 145 -1.78 3.09 2.17
C GLY A 145 -0.55 2.78 3.01
N GLY A 146 0.59 2.71 2.34
CA GLY A 146 1.86 2.37 2.96
C GLY A 146 2.96 2.17 1.93
N SER A 147 3.89 1.27 2.23
CA SER A 147 4.99 0.90 1.33
C SER A 147 4.68 -0.37 0.54
N LEU A 148 5.04 -0.37 -0.74
CA LEU A 148 5.04 -1.55 -1.59
C LEU A 148 6.48 -1.82 -2.03
N THR A 149 6.93 -3.03 -1.77
CA THR A 149 8.19 -3.55 -2.31
C THR A 149 7.92 -4.76 -3.19
N ALA A 150 8.65 -4.87 -4.29
CA ALA A 150 8.60 -6.05 -5.14
C ALA A 150 10.01 -6.42 -5.62
N THR A 151 10.27 -7.71 -5.75
CA THR A 151 11.52 -8.26 -6.28
C THR A 151 11.22 -9.11 -7.49
N PHE A 152 11.95 -8.88 -8.58
CA PHE A 152 11.75 -9.56 -9.85
C PHE A 152 13.04 -10.26 -10.27
N GLN A 153 12.99 -11.58 -10.40
CA GLN A 153 14.00 -12.30 -11.16
C GLN A 153 13.77 -12.06 -12.65
N LYS A 154 14.84 -11.86 -13.41
CA LYS A 154 14.77 -11.70 -14.87
C LYS A 154 14.41 -13.03 -15.53
N GLY A 155 13.68 -12.94 -16.63
CA GLY A 155 13.16 -14.09 -17.36
C GLY A 155 11.63 -14.13 -17.34
N PHE A 156 11.04 -14.69 -18.39
CA PHE A 156 9.61 -14.95 -18.41
C PHE A 156 9.27 -16.08 -17.43
N ASP A 157 8.18 -15.89 -16.70
CA ASP A 157 7.72 -16.79 -15.65
C ASP A 157 8.71 -16.98 -14.50
N ALA A 158 9.70 -16.10 -14.40
CA ALA A 158 10.67 -16.12 -13.33
C ALA A 158 10.00 -15.70 -12.00
N PRO A 159 10.50 -16.17 -10.85
CA PRO A 159 9.95 -15.82 -9.54
C PRO A 159 9.91 -14.31 -9.28
N THR A 160 8.84 -13.90 -8.62
CA THR A 160 8.64 -12.54 -8.10
C THR A 160 8.01 -12.60 -6.72
N PHE A 161 8.38 -11.64 -5.88
CA PHE A 161 7.91 -11.52 -4.50
C PHE A 161 7.42 -10.11 -4.28
N ILE A 162 6.28 -9.96 -3.60
CA ILE A 162 5.73 -8.66 -3.22
C ILE A 162 5.51 -8.59 -1.72
N LYS A 163 5.65 -7.38 -1.18
CA LYS A 163 5.22 -7.04 0.17
C LYS A 163 4.55 -5.68 0.19
N LEU A 164 3.34 -5.62 0.72
CA LEU A 164 2.66 -4.38 1.06
C LEU A 164 2.61 -4.30 2.58
N ASP A 165 3.08 -3.19 3.13
CA ASP A 165 3.01 -2.89 4.56
C ASP A 165 2.42 -1.49 4.72
N GLY A 166 1.39 -1.34 5.54
CA GLY A 166 0.73 -0.06 5.70
C GLY A 166 -0.40 -0.05 6.72
N THR A 167 -1.22 0.98 6.65
CA THR A 167 -2.36 1.16 7.54
C THR A 167 -3.60 1.44 6.71
N ILE A 168 -4.69 0.74 7.02
CA ILE A 168 -5.98 0.91 6.34
C ILE A 168 -7.11 1.05 7.35
N ALA A 169 -8.11 1.82 6.95
CA ALA A 169 -9.37 2.00 7.66
C ALA A 169 -10.52 1.45 6.80
N PHE A 170 -11.58 1.00 7.47
CA PHE A 170 -12.83 0.52 6.86
C PHE A 170 -14.00 1.35 7.38
#